data_AF-B2W8N0-F1
#
_entry.id   AF-B2W8N0-F1
#
_cell.length_a   1.000
_cell.length_b   1.000
_cell.length_c   1.000
_cell.angle_alpha   90.00
_cell.angle_beta   90.00
_cell.angle_gamma   90.00
#
_symmetry.space_group_name_H-M   'P 1'
#
loop_
_entity.id
_entity.type
_entity.pdbx_description
1 polymer ?
#
loop_
_entity_poly.entity_id
_entity_poly.type
_entity_poly.pdbx_seq_one_letter_code
_entity_poly.pdbx_strand_id
1 'polypeptide(L)' 'MASLNPSLRHQVIRIYKDLLFMGREYPQGYDYFRTRLHKAFASQRHLTDEAKIKQGIERAEYVKREIEAL' A
#
# COMPACT_ATOMS: atom_id res chain seq x y z
N MET A 1 13.74 21.12 -5.19
CA MET A 1 12.78 20.73 -4.13
C MET A 1 11.65 19.97 -4.79
N ALA A 2 11.58 18.65 -4.63
CA ALA A 2 10.54 17.84 -5.27
C ALA A 2 9.18 18.22 -4.69
N SER A 3 8.33 18.83 -5.51
CA SER A 3 6.93 19.11 -5.18
C SER A 3 6.21 17.79 -4.95
N LEU A 4 5.52 17.65 -3.82
CA LEU A 4 4.65 16.51 -3.52
C LEU A 4 3.62 16.37 -4.64
N ASN A 5 3.75 15.34 -5.48
CA ASN A 5 2.84 15.09 -6.59
C ASN A 5 1.48 14.59 -6.06
N PRO A 6 0.38 15.39 -6.16
CA PRO A 6 -0.91 15.01 -5.60
C PRO A 6 -1.48 13.72 -6.21
N SER A 7 -1.11 13.40 -7.46
CA SER A 7 -1.55 12.19 -8.14
C SER A 7 -0.99 10.92 -7.50
N LEU A 8 0.29 10.91 -7.14
CA LEU A 8 0.93 9.77 -6.47
C LEU A 8 0.34 9.55 -5.08
N ARG A 9 0.05 10.63 -4.34
CA ARG A 9 -0.61 10.53 -3.05
C ARG A 9 -1.98 9.84 -3.16
N HIS A 10 -2.78 10.20 -4.16
CA HIS A 10 -4.08 9.56 -4.38
C HIS A 10 -3.95 8.09 -4.75
N GLN A 11 -2.97 7.72 -5.57
CA GLN A 11 -2.70 6.31 -5.90
C GLN A 11 -2.34 5.49 -4.67
N VAL A 12 -1.43 5.99 -3.82
CA VAL A 12 -1.06 5.32 -2.55
C VAL A 12 -2.28 5.11 -1.66
N ILE A 13 -3.12 6.15 -1.49
CA ILE A 13 -4.33 6.06 -0.66
C ILE A 13 -5.31 5.03 -1.23
N ARG A 14 -5.48 5.00 -2.55
CA ARG A 14 -6.37 4.04 -3.22
C ARG A 14 -5.91 2.62 -2.96
N ILE A 15 -4.64 2.29 -3.24
CA ILE A 15 -4.11 0.93 -3.06
C ILE A 15 -4.17 0.50 -1.59
N TYR A 16 -3.88 1.41 -0.65
CA TYR A 16 -4.03 1.11 0.77
C TYR A 16 -5.46 0.70 1.15
N LYS A 17 -6.47 1.40 0.61
CA LYS A 17 -7.88 1.08 0.84
C LYS A 17 -8.29 -0.23 0.16
N ASP A 18 -7.83 -0.47 -1.06
CA ASP A 18 -8.09 -1.71 -1.80
C ASP A 18 -7.54 -2.92 -1.00
N LEU A 19 -6.28 -2.84 -0.56
CA LEU A 19 -5.65 -3.90 0.23
C LEU A 19 -6.37 -4.13 1.57
N LEU A 20 -6.82 -3.07 2.26
CA LEU A 20 -7.64 -3.22 3.47
C LEU A 20 -8.96 -3.92 3.20
N PHE A 21 -9.61 -3.62 2.07
CA PHE A 21 -10.86 -4.27 1.70
C PHE A 21 -10.65 -5.77 1.47
N MET A 22 -9.63 -6.13 0.71
CA MET A 22 -9.31 -7.53 0.39
C MET A 22 -8.83 -8.32 1.62
N GLY A 23 -8.09 -7.68 2.51
CA GLY A 23 -7.61 -8.31 3.74
C GLY A 23 -8.68 -8.66 4.77
N ARG A 24 -9.97 -8.36 4.52
CA ARG A 24 -11.07 -8.72 5.43
C ARG A 24 -11.26 -10.22 5.58
N GLU A 25 -11.00 -10.96 4.51
CA GLU A 25 -11.12 -12.42 4.45
C GLU A 25 -9.78 -13.13 4.64
N TYR A 26 -8.75 -12.40 5.09
CA TYR A 26 -7.41 -12.95 5.23
C TYR A 26 -7.38 -14.10 6.27
N PRO A 27 -6.70 -15.24 6.00
CA PRO A 27 -6.79 -16.44 6.84
C PRO A 27 -6.40 -16.23 8.31
N GLN A 28 -5.42 -15.38 8.59
CA GLN A 28 -4.99 -15.03 9.95
C GLN A 28 -5.87 -13.95 10.62
N GLY A 29 -6.93 -13.50 9.96
CA GLY A 29 -7.86 -12.48 10.43
C GLY A 29 -7.52 -11.07 9.98
N TYR A 30 -8.55 -10.21 9.95
CA TYR A 30 -8.45 -8.84 9.46
C TYR A 30 -7.50 -7.97 10.30
N ASP A 31 -7.52 -8.08 11.64
CA ASP A 31 -6.66 -7.27 12.49
C ASP A 31 -5.18 -7.58 12.30
N TYR A 32 -4.85 -8.87 12.09
CA TYR A 32 -3.50 -9.31 11.74
C TYR A 32 -3.04 -8.66 10.43
N PHE A 33 -3.87 -8.75 9.38
CA PHE A 33 -3.57 -8.18 8.07
C PHE A 33 -3.44 -6.65 8.15
N ARG A 34 -4.44 -5.98 8.71
CA ARG A 34 -4.50 -4.51 8.84
C ARG A 34 -3.29 -3.95 9.56
N THR A 35 -2.86 -4.59 10.65
CA THR A 35 -1.70 -4.14 11.44
C THR A 35 -0.41 -4.22 10.63
N ARG A 36 -0.21 -5.31 9.88
CA ARG A 36 0.97 -5.49 9.02
C ARG A 36 0.97 -4.54 7.82
N LEU A 37 -0.19 -4.38 7.17
CA LEU A 37 -0.35 -3.42 6.08
C LEU A 37 -0.04 -2.00 6.53
N HIS A 38 -0.62 -1.57 7.67
CA HIS A 38 -0.36 -0.25 8.21
C HIS A 38 1.13 -0.03 8.51
N LYS A 39 1.78 -1.01 9.15
CA LYS A 39 3.22 -0.93 9.46
C LYS A 39 4.06 -0.81 8.18
N ALA A 40 3.73 -1.55 7.12
CA ALA A 40 4.44 -1.48 5.84
C ALA A 40 4.37 -0.06 5.23
N PHE A 41 3.16 0.50 5.10
CA PHE A 41 2.98 1.85 4.55
C PHE A 41 3.58 2.93 5.46
N ALA A 42 3.40 2.81 6.78
CA ALA A 42 3.93 3.76 7.75
C ALA A 42 5.46 3.82 7.76
N SER A 43 6.14 2.68 7.54
CA SER A 43 7.61 2.62 7.47
C SER A 43 8.19 3.46 6.32
N GLN A 44 7.41 3.68 5.25
CA GLN A 44 7.81 4.43 4.06
C GLN A 44 7.28 5.87 4.03
N ARG A 45 6.64 6.36 5.10
CA ARG A 45 6.03 7.70 5.16
C ARG A 45 6.97 8.88 4.91
N HIS A 46 8.28 8.65 5.04
CA HIS A 46 9.32 9.65 4.87
C HIS A 46 9.80 9.78 3.42
N LEU A 47 9.35 8.91 2.51
CA LEU A 47 9.72 8.97 1.11
C LEU A 47 9.15 10.23 0.45
N THR A 48 10.04 11.03 -0.12
CA THR A 48 9.72 12.23 -0.91
C THR A 48 10.16 12.10 -2.37
N ASP A 49 10.96 11.09 -2.69
CA ASP A 49 11.43 10.79 -4.03
C ASP A 49 10.33 10.09 -4.83
N GLU A 50 9.92 10.69 -5.96
CA GLU A 50 8.83 10.17 -6.80
C GLU A 50 9.12 8.78 -7.38
N ALA A 51 10.37 8.50 -7.77
CA ALA A 51 10.73 7.20 -8.32
C ALA A 51 10.60 6.11 -7.25
N LYS A 52 11.04 6.39 -6.02
CA LYS A 52 10.85 5.46 -4.89
C LYS A 52 9.37 5.27 -4.54
N ILE A 53 8.56 6.32 -4.62
CA ILE A 53 7.10 6.22 -4.39
C ILE A 53 6.46 5.34 -5.47
N LYS A 54 6.81 5.52 -6.75
CA LYS A 54 6.32 4.68 -7.85
C LYS A 54 6.69 3.20 -7.67
N GLN A 55 7.94 2.92 -7.28
CA GLN A 55 8.36 1.55 -6.94
C GLN A 55 7.56 0.95 -5.78
N GLY A 56 7.25 1.76 -4.75
CA GLY A 56 6.39 1.34 -3.65
C GLY A 56 4.97 1.01 -4.10
N ILE A 57 4.41 1.80 -5.02
CA ILE A 57 3.11 1.57 -5.66
C ILE A 57 3.11 0.26 -6.44
N GLU A 58 4.12 0.03 -7.30
CA GLU A 58 4.25 -1.21 -8.09
C GLU A 58 4.34 -2.45 -7.19
N ARG A 59 5.10 -2.36 -6.10
CA ARG A 59 5.18 -3.45 -5.11
C ARG A 59 3.83 -3.72 -4.44
N ALA A 60 3.08 -2.68 -4.11
CA ALA A 60 1.77 -2.83 -3.49
C ALA A 60 0.74 -3.44 -4.46
N GLU A 61 0.79 -3.09 -5.75
CA GLU A 61 0.00 -3.73 -6.81
C GLU A 61 0.37 -5.20 -7.01
N TYR A 62 1.65 -5.56 -6.92
CA TYR A 62 2.07 -6.96 -6.94
C TYR A 62 1.47 -7.74 -5.76
N VAL A 63 1.59 -7.20 -4.54
CA VAL A 63 1.00 -7.83 -3.33
C VAL A 63 -0.52 -7.95 -3.45
N LYS A 64 -1.19 -6.97 -4.06
CA LYS A 64 -2.63 -7.02 -4.32
C LYS A 64 -2.99 -8.25 -5.16
N ARG A 65 -2.29 -8.48 -6.27
CA ARG A 65 -2.51 -9.64 -7.14
C ARG A 65 -2.27 -10.97 -6.43
N GLU A 66 -1.24 -11.04 -5.59
CA GLU A 66 -0.98 -12.24 -4.78
C GLU A 66 -2.15 -12.53 -3.83
N ILE A 67 -2.76 -11.50 -3.23
CA ILE A 67 -3.94 -11.67 -2.36
C ILE A 67 -5.19 -12.03 -3.18
N GLU A 68 -5.35 -11.54 -4.41
CA GLU A 68 -6.45 -11.95 -5.31
C GLU A 68 -6.37 -13.43 -5.70
N ALA A 69 -5.18 -14.02 -5.66
CA ALA A 69 -4.93 -15.40 -6.03
C ALA A 69 -4.96 -16.39 -4.85
N LEU A 70 -5.09 -15.90 -3.60
CA LEU A 70 -5.24 -16.69 -2.38
C LEU A 70 -6.70 -17.10 -2.14
#